data_AF-W2TZP8-F1
#
_entry.id   AF-W2TZP8-F1
#
_cell.length_a   1.000
_cell.length_b   1.000
_cell.length_c   1.000
_cell.angle_alpha   90.00
_cell.angle_beta   90.00
_cell.angle_gamma   90.00
#
_symmetry.space_group_name_H-M   'P 1'
#
loop_
_entity.id
_entity.type
_entity.pdbx_description
1 polymer ?
#
loop_
_entity_poly.entity_id
_entity_poly.type
_entity_poly.pdbx_seq_one_letter_code
_entity_poly.pdbx_strand_id
1 'polypeptide(L)'
;MTSYFVAQDVLFFYIDYPKQLSYTYQMQPSHSVGVPFPKYSYKKASLVYAYPAHGCQPLKNKLGPNEVVLLERGECSFVEKIINAENAGALIALVTDSYAGGDEFVDMITDATQRQAGIPAGYITGASGRRLRDFLLYSEGGIRLTIPLNHTLAMLRDVPSKPPWELW
;
A
#
# COMPACT_ATOMS: atom_id res chain seq x y z
N MET A 1 -9.51 10.96 30.16
CA MET A 1 -9.05 9.76 29.44
C MET A 1 -8.46 10.26 28.12
N THR A 2 -7.19 10.63 28.15
CA THR A 2 -6.49 11.25 27.01
C THR A 2 -6.19 10.15 26.01
N SER A 3 -6.93 10.12 24.91
CA SER A 3 -6.63 9.23 23.79
C SER A 3 -5.30 9.70 23.18
N TYR A 4 -4.22 8.98 23.48
CA TYR A 4 -2.97 9.14 22.77
C TYR A 4 -3.20 8.62 21.34
N PHE A 5 -3.58 9.52 20.44
CA PHE A 5 -3.36 9.29 19.02
C PHE A 5 -1.85 9.14 18.85
N VAL A 6 -1.36 7.90 18.76
CA VAL A 6 -0.04 7.64 18.23
C VAL A 6 -0.13 8.07 16.77
N ALA A 7 0.39 9.25 16.46
CA ALA A 7 0.58 9.68 15.09
C ALA A 7 1.37 8.57 14.40
N GLN A 8 0.72 7.83 13.50
CA GLN A 8 1.41 6.78 12.77
C GLN A 8 2.38 7.48 11.83
N ASP A 9 3.67 7.23 12.02
CA ASP A 9 4.70 7.87 11.20
C ASP A 9 4.45 7.52 9.73
N VAL A 10 4.30 8.57 8.93
CA VAL A 10 4.16 8.45 7.48
C VAL A 10 5.36 7.68 6.92
N LEU A 11 5.10 6.69 6.08
CA LEU A 11 6.14 5.89 5.44
C LEU A 11 6.19 6.17 3.93
N PHE A 12 7.27 5.74 3.30
CA PHE A 12 7.49 5.93 1.88
C PHE A 12 7.94 4.64 1.22
N PHE A 13 7.66 4.49 -0.07
CA PHE A 13 8.23 3.46 -0.94
C PHE A 13 8.70 4.10 -2.25
N TYR A 14 9.66 3.48 -2.91
CA TYR A 14 10.17 3.93 -4.20
C TYR A 14 9.92 2.88 -5.26
N ILE A 15 9.39 3.29 -6.41
CA ILE A 15 9.28 2.40 -7.57
C ILE A 15 10.59 2.46 -8.36
N ASP A 16 11.23 1.31 -8.51
CA ASP A 16 12.47 1.12 -9.26
C ASP A 16 12.21 0.93 -10.77
N TYR A 17 11.04 0.39 -11.13
CA TYR A 17 10.63 0.10 -12.50
C TYR A 17 9.09 -0.01 -12.59
N PRO A 18 8.44 0.47 -13.67
CA PRO A 18 9.01 1.10 -14.88
C PRO A 18 9.46 2.54 -14.65
N LYS A 19 10.32 3.07 -15.54
CA LYS A 19 10.85 4.45 -15.45
C LYS A 19 9.77 5.52 -15.34
N GLN A 20 8.65 5.34 -16.03
CA GLN A 20 7.52 6.28 -16.02
C GLN A 20 6.74 6.33 -14.69
N LEU A 21 6.96 5.36 -13.80
CA LEU A 21 6.41 5.34 -12.45
C LEU A 21 7.51 5.49 -11.39
N SER A 22 8.72 5.88 -11.78
CA SER A 22 9.92 5.88 -10.93
C SER A 22 9.95 7.07 -9.97
N TYR A 23 9.05 7.05 -9.01
CA TYR A 23 8.84 8.09 -8.01
C TYR A 23 8.87 7.50 -6.59
N THR A 24 9.03 8.39 -5.61
CA THR A 24 8.86 8.10 -4.20
C THR A 24 7.43 8.42 -3.80
N TYR A 25 6.72 7.40 -3.36
CA TYR A 25 5.31 7.48 -2.98
C TYR A 25 5.19 7.49 -1.48
N GLN A 26 4.27 8.32 -0.99
CA GLN A 26 3.88 8.34 0.40
C GLN A 26 2.83 7.26 0.69
N MET A 27 2.90 6.63 1.86
CA MET A 27 1.89 5.72 2.36
C MET A 27 1.64 5.95 3.85
N GLN A 28 0.39 5.80 4.27
CA GLN A 28 0.01 5.83 5.68
C GLN A 28 -0.10 4.38 6.18
N PRO A 29 0.79 3.93 7.09
CA PRO A 29 0.66 2.58 7.65
C PRO A 29 -0.60 2.48 8.53
N SER A 30 -1.04 1.25 8.81
CA SER A 30 -2.02 0.98 9.87
C SER A 30 -1.60 -0.17 10.77
N HIS A 31 -1.21 0.17 12.00
CA HIS A 31 -0.92 -0.80 13.06
C HIS A 31 -2.15 -1.45 13.67
N SER A 32 -3.35 -0.91 13.42
CA SER A 32 -4.60 -1.49 13.92
C SER A 32 -5.17 -2.57 12.99
N VAL A 33 -4.76 -2.55 11.71
CA VAL A 33 -5.22 -3.49 10.69
C VAL A 33 -4.16 -4.54 10.37
N GLY A 34 -2.90 -4.13 10.23
CA GLY A 34 -1.77 -5.02 9.98
C GLY A 34 -0.68 -4.88 11.03
N VAL A 35 0.37 -5.70 10.94
CA VAL A 35 1.55 -5.58 11.81
C VAL A 35 2.41 -4.37 11.42
N PRO A 36 3.28 -3.88 12.31
CA PRO A 36 4.23 -2.83 11.96
C PRO A 36 5.13 -3.20 10.78
N PHE A 37 5.43 -2.20 9.92
CA PHE A 37 6.45 -2.37 8.89
C PHE A 37 7.82 -2.62 9.52
N PRO A 38 8.66 -3.48 8.91
CA PRO A 38 10.02 -3.70 9.40
C PRO A 38 10.90 -2.47 9.21
N LYS A 39 11.97 -2.36 10.01
CA LYS A 39 12.98 -1.30 9.89
C LYS A 39 13.89 -1.45 8.65
N TYR A 40 13.92 -2.63 8.04
CA TYR A 40 14.68 -2.91 6.83
C TYR A 40 13.78 -2.81 5.59
N SER A 41 14.38 -2.50 4.45
CA SER A 41 13.66 -2.39 3.17
C SER A 41 13.65 -3.72 2.42
N TYR A 42 12.47 -4.15 1.98
CA TYR A 42 12.32 -5.15 0.93
C TYR A 42 12.68 -4.51 -0.40
N LYS A 43 13.72 -5.02 -1.06
CA LYS A 43 14.17 -4.52 -2.35
C LYS A 43 13.63 -5.39 -3.47
N LYS A 44 13.37 -4.77 -4.62
CA LYS A 44 12.91 -5.48 -5.83
C LYS A 44 11.61 -6.28 -5.61
N ALA A 45 10.75 -5.84 -4.69
CA ALA A 45 9.44 -6.43 -4.50
C ALA A 45 8.56 -6.12 -5.72
N SER A 46 7.69 -7.05 -6.10
CA SER A 46 6.78 -6.87 -7.23
C SER A 46 5.44 -6.36 -6.73
N LEU A 47 4.94 -5.27 -7.29
CA LEU A 47 3.57 -4.82 -7.03
C LEU A 47 2.62 -5.51 -7.99
N VAL A 48 1.57 -6.11 -7.44
CA VAL A 48 0.56 -6.84 -8.19
C VAL A 48 -0.83 -6.33 -7.82
N TYR A 49 -1.74 -6.31 -8.78
CA TYR A 49 -3.11 -5.91 -8.52
C TYR A 49 -3.94 -7.10 -8.02
N ALA A 50 -4.75 -6.88 -6.99
CA ALA A 50 -5.59 -7.93 -6.43
C ALA A 50 -6.66 -8.42 -7.40
N TYR A 51 -6.96 -9.72 -7.36
CA TYR A 51 -8.09 -10.28 -8.08
C TYR A 51 -8.85 -11.28 -7.18
N PRO A 52 -10.06 -10.97 -6.69
CA PRO A 52 -10.84 -9.74 -6.93
C PRO A 52 -10.20 -8.48 -6.33
N ALA A 53 -10.40 -7.33 -6.99
CA ALA A 53 -9.78 -6.05 -6.64
C ALA A 53 -10.05 -5.59 -5.19
N HIS A 54 -11.26 -5.82 -4.70
CA HIS A 54 -11.65 -5.40 -3.36
C HIS A 54 -11.16 -6.34 -2.26
N GLY A 55 -10.68 -7.56 -2.55
CA GLY A 55 -10.20 -8.50 -1.52
C GLY A 55 -11.23 -8.92 -0.46
N CYS A 56 -12.53 -8.76 -0.73
CA CYS A 56 -13.62 -9.20 0.18
C CYS A 56 -13.92 -10.70 0.09
N GLN A 57 -13.24 -11.38 -0.82
CA GLN A 57 -13.27 -12.82 -0.99
C GLN A 57 -11.82 -13.30 -1.10
N PRO A 58 -11.55 -14.60 -0.92
CA PRO A 58 -10.22 -15.15 -1.16
C PRO A 58 -9.69 -14.72 -2.54
N LEU A 59 -8.48 -14.18 -2.54
CA LEU A 59 -7.81 -13.76 -3.76
C LEU A 59 -7.54 -14.98 -4.64
N LYS A 60 -7.86 -14.84 -5.91
CA LYS A 60 -7.62 -15.84 -6.97
C LYS A 60 -6.19 -15.79 -7.47
N ASN A 61 -5.52 -14.63 -7.38
CA ASN A 61 -4.09 -14.52 -7.61
C ASN A 61 -3.32 -15.21 -6.46
N LYS A 62 -2.51 -16.21 -6.80
CA LYS A 62 -1.58 -16.85 -5.85
C LYS A 62 -0.33 -15.99 -5.77
N LEU A 63 -0.08 -15.40 -4.61
CA LEU A 63 1.00 -14.45 -4.43
C LEU A 63 2.30 -15.14 -3.99
N GLY A 64 3.41 -14.62 -4.48
CA GLY A 64 4.76 -15.04 -4.11
C GLY A 64 5.30 -14.30 -2.87
N PRO A 65 6.39 -14.82 -2.27
CA PRO A 65 6.94 -14.30 -1.01
C PRO A 65 7.51 -12.87 -1.07
N ASN A 66 7.64 -12.28 -2.26
CA ASN A 66 8.15 -10.92 -2.46
C ASN A 66 7.17 -10.05 -3.27
N GLU A 67 5.86 -10.34 -3.13
CA GLU A 67 4.80 -9.61 -3.83
C GLU A 67 4.02 -8.73 -2.87
N VAL A 68 3.94 -7.46 -3.22
CA VAL A 68 3.09 -6.47 -2.57
C VAL A 68 1.79 -6.42 -3.36
N VAL A 69 0.66 -6.55 -2.68
CA VAL A 69 -0.64 -6.51 -3.35
C VAL A 69 -1.28 -5.13 -3.22
N LEU A 70 -1.83 -4.62 -4.32
CA LEU A 70 -2.66 -3.41 -4.36
C LEU A 70 -4.14 -3.79 -4.38
N LEU A 71 -4.89 -3.30 -3.41
CA LEU A 71 -6.31 -3.55 -3.19
C LEU A 71 -7.13 -2.27 -3.32
N GLU A 72 -8.38 -2.42 -3.75
CA GLU A 72 -9.34 -1.32 -3.81
C GLU A 72 -10.14 -1.21 -2.51
N ARG A 73 -10.32 0.03 -2.06
CA ARG A 73 -11.22 0.40 -0.96
C ARG A 73 -12.68 0.11 -1.34
N GLY A 74 -13.52 -0.09 -0.32
CA GLY A 74 -14.97 -0.31 -0.47
C GLY A 74 -15.38 -1.76 -0.22
N GLU A 75 -16.69 -2.03 -0.25
CA GLU A 75 -17.34 -3.36 -0.14
C GLU A 75 -17.22 -4.09 1.21
N CYS A 76 -16.06 -4.12 1.85
CA CYS A 76 -15.79 -4.83 3.11
C CYS A 76 -14.78 -4.09 4.00
N SER A 77 -14.55 -4.60 5.21
CA SER A 77 -13.64 -3.99 6.19
C SER A 77 -12.17 -4.08 5.73
N PHE A 78 -11.32 -3.14 6.19
CA PHE A 78 -9.88 -3.21 5.90
C PHE A 78 -9.27 -4.50 6.44
N VAL A 79 -9.62 -4.91 7.66
CA VAL A 79 -9.13 -6.15 8.28
C VAL A 79 -9.39 -7.36 7.39
N GLU A 80 -10.61 -7.51 6.87
CA GLU A 80 -10.96 -8.62 5.97
C GLU A 80 -10.12 -8.61 4.68
N LYS A 81 -9.91 -7.43 4.08
CA LYS A 81 -9.07 -7.29 2.88
C LYS A 81 -7.64 -7.78 3.13
N ILE A 82 -7.03 -7.34 4.22
CA ILE A 82 -5.62 -7.64 4.50
C ILE A 82 -5.46 -9.11 4.90
N ILE A 83 -6.41 -9.70 5.64
CA ILE A 83 -6.40 -11.15 5.93
C ILE A 83 -6.50 -11.98 4.65
N ASN A 84 -7.36 -11.59 3.71
CA ASN A 84 -7.46 -12.30 2.43
C ASN A 84 -6.19 -12.17 1.59
N ALA A 85 -5.52 -11.01 1.64
CA ALA A 85 -4.21 -10.82 1.02
C ALA A 85 -3.11 -11.67 1.66
N GLU A 86 -3.06 -11.72 3.00
CA GLU A 86 -2.16 -12.57 3.76
C GLU A 86 -2.34 -14.06 3.39
N ASN A 87 -3.58 -14.54 3.38
CA ASN A 87 -3.92 -15.92 3.00
C ASN A 87 -3.50 -16.25 1.56
N ALA A 88 -3.43 -15.26 0.68
CA ALA A 88 -2.97 -15.43 -0.69
C ALA A 88 -1.44 -15.45 -0.83
N GLY A 89 -0.69 -15.11 0.23
CA GLY A 89 0.78 -15.09 0.26
C GLY A 89 1.39 -13.71 0.10
N ALA A 90 0.62 -12.62 0.25
CA ALA A 90 1.15 -11.26 0.12
C ALA A 90 2.23 -10.98 1.18
N LEU A 91 3.28 -10.27 0.77
CA LEU A 91 4.30 -9.75 1.67
C LEU A 91 3.80 -8.51 2.42
N ILE A 92 3.17 -7.59 1.70
CA ILE A 92 2.59 -6.33 2.18
C ILE A 92 1.30 -6.10 1.40
N ALA A 93 0.32 -5.49 2.04
CA ALA A 93 -0.90 -5.04 1.38
C ALA A 93 -0.99 -3.52 1.36
N LEU A 94 -1.21 -2.95 0.17
CA LEU A 94 -1.49 -1.54 -0.03
C LEU A 94 -2.96 -1.38 -0.43
N VAL A 95 -3.67 -0.47 0.20
CA VAL A 95 -5.06 -0.13 -0.12
C VAL A 95 -5.12 1.25 -0.76
N THR A 96 -5.97 1.41 -1.76
CA THR A 96 -6.22 2.69 -2.41
C THR A 96 -7.69 2.87 -2.76
N ASP A 97 -8.11 4.12 -2.97
CA ASP A 97 -9.40 4.47 -3.55
C ASP A 97 -9.18 5.05 -4.95
N SER A 98 -8.79 4.18 -5.89
CA SER A 98 -8.35 4.60 -7.22
C SER A 98 -9.50 5.15 -8.07
N TYR A 99 -10.73 4.72 -7.77
CA TYR A 99 -11.95 5.21 -8.43
C TYR A 99 -12.22 6.66 -8.06
N ALA A 100 -12.12 7.04 -6.79
CA ALA A 100 -12.21 8.45 -6.39
C ALA A 100 -11.05 9.26 -6.97
N GLY A 101 -9.82 8.73 -6.91
CA GLY A 101 -8.64 9.37 -7.47
C GLY A 101 -8.23 10.67 -6.79
N GLY A 102 -8.66 10.88 -5.54
CA GLY A 102 -8.24 12.02 -4.73
C GLY A 102 -6.88 11.79 -4.07
N ASP A 103 -6.33 12.87 -3.51
CA ASP A 103 -5.05 12.88 -2.78
C ASP A 103 -5.20 12.62 -1.28
N GLU A 104 -6.44 12.43 -0.81
CA GLU A 104 -6.75 12.23 0.59
C GLU A 104 -6.25 10.86 1.09
N PHE A 105 -5.57 10.88 2.23
CA PHE A 105 -5.24 9.68 2.97
C PHE A 105 -6.41 9.23 3.83
N VAL A 106 -6.58 7.92 3.96
CA VAL A 106 -7.59 7.32 4.81
C VAL A 106 -6.88 6.57 5.92
N ASP A 107 -7.25 6.88 7.16
CA ASP A 107 -6.80 6.08 8.30
C ASP A 107 -7.54 4.73 8.30
N MET A 108 -6.80 3.66 8.03
CA MET A 108 -7.37 2.32 8.03
C MET A 108 -7.55 1.87 9.48
N ILE A 109 -8.78 1.75 9.92
CA ILE A 109 -9.11 1.31 11.28
C ILE A 109 -9.58 -0.15 11.31
N THR A 110 -9.41 -0.78 12.46
CA THR A 110 -9.92 -2.13 12.73
C THR A 110 -11.46 -2.18 12.71
N ASP A 111 -12.01 -3.39 12.62
CA ASP A 111 -13.45 -3.66 12.70
C ASP A 111 -13.85 -4.26 14.05
N ALA A 112 -15.12 -4.64 14.21
CA ALA A 112 -15.65 -5.22 15.45
C ALA A 112 -15.09 -6.61 15.77
N THR A 113 -14.38 -7.26 14.84
CA THR A 113 -13.93 -8.65 14.99
C THR A 113 -12.66 -8.80 15.83
N GLN A 114 -11.99 -7.68 16.18
CA GLN A 114 -10.72 -7.67 16.92
C GLN A 114 -9.60 -8.50 16.27
N ARG A 115 -9.76 -8.85 14.99
CA ARG A 115 -8.73 -9.54 14.21
C ARG A 115 -7.73 -8.53 13.67
N GLN A 116 -6.51 -8.99 13.49
CA GLN A 116 -5.41 -8.23 12.89
C GLN A 116 -4.69 -9.16 11.91
N ALA A 117 -4.33 -8.65 10.74
CA ALA A 117 -3.56 -9.40 9.77
C ALA A 117 -2.08 -9.49 10.20
N GLY A 118 -1.43 -10.60 9.88
CA GLY A 118 -0.01 -10.84 10.19
C GLY A 118 0.99 -10.15 9.26
N ILE A 119 0.51 -9.41 8.25
CA ILE A 119 1.34 -8.67 7.28
C ILE A 119 1.19 -7.15 7.46
N PRO A 120 2.21 -6.35 7.07
CA PRO A 120 2.08 -4.91 7.08
C PRO A 120 1.04 -4.42 6.08
N ALA A 121 0.29 -3.39 6.48
CA ALA A 121 -0.73 -2.77 5.66
C ALA A 121 -0.55 -1.25 5.61
N GLY A 122 -0.69 -0.66 4.42
CA GLY A 122 -0.63 0.79 4.22
C GLY A 122 -1.68 1.29 3.25
N TYR A 123 -2.05 2.55 3.38
CA TYR A 123 -2.92 3.26 2.45
C TYR A 123 -2.11 4.20 1.56
N ILE A 124 -2.43 4.21 0.26
CA ILE A 124 -1.88 5.17 -0.71
C ILE A 124 -3.01 6.00 -1.31
N THR A 125 -2.70 7.22 -1.71
CA THR A 125 -3.67 8.16 -2.33
C THR A 125 -4.37 7.52 -3.53
N GLY A 126 -5.61 7.93 -3.78
CA GLY A 126 -6.36 7.48 -4.94
C GLY A 126 -5.71 7.91 -6.25
N ALA A 127 -5.11 9.10 -6.30
CA ALA A 127 -4.41 9.60 -7.48
C ALA A 127 -3.26 8.68 -7.88
N SER A 128 -2.39 8.32 -6.94
CA SER A 128 -1.30 7.35 -7.19
C SER A 128 -1.84 5.96 -7.43
N GLY A 129 -2.79 5.48 -6.63
CA GLY A 129 -3.42 4.18 -6.80
C GLY A 129 -4.00 3.98 -8.20
N ARG A 130 -4.66 5.01 -8.76
CA ARG A 130 -5.19 4.98 -10.13
C ARG A 130 -4.08 4.77 -11.17
N ARG A 131 -2.96 5.48 -11.05
CA ARG A 131 -1.83 5.31 -11.98
C ARG A 131 -1.21 3.92 -11.89
N LEU A 132 -1.02 3.41 -10.67
CA LEU A 132 -0.45 2.07 -10.47
C LEU A 132 -1.42 0.98 -10.97
N ARG A 133 -2.71 1.08 -10.65
CA ARG A 133 -3.76 0.19 -11.15
C ARG A 133 -3.81 0.17 -12.67
N ASP A 134 -3.90 1.35 -13.29
CA ASP A 134 -4.05 1.43 -14.75
C ASP A 134 -2.83 0.84 -15.46
N PHE A 135 -1.63 1.05 -14.92
CA PHE A 135 -0.42 0.39 -15.45
C PHE A 135 -0.51 -1.14 -15.31
N LEU A 136 -0.86 -1.65 -14.12
CA LEU A 136 -0.95 -3.09 -13.86
C LEU A 136 -2.03 -3.80 -14.69
N LEU A 137 -3.09 -3.11 -15.09
CA LEU A 137 -4.20 -3.69 -15.85
C LEU A 137 -4.02 -3.56 -17.37
N TYR A 138 -3.43 -2.47 -17.85
CA TYR A 138 -3.48 -2.10 -19.27
C TYR A 138 -2.11 -1.96 -19.94
N SER A 139 -1.01 -2.12 -19.20
CA SER A 139 0.35 -2.07 -19.76
C SER A 139 1.00 -3.45 -19.77
N GLU A 140 1.98 -3.61 -20.64
CA GLU A 140 2.85 -4.79 -20.62
C GLU A 140 3.97 -4.58 -19.57
N GLY A 141 4.11 -5.52 -18.65
CA GLY A 141 5.17 -5.53 -17.63
C GLY A 141 4.65 -5.47 -16.20
N GLY A 142 5.59 -5.49 -15.26
CA GLY A 142 5.31 -5.42 -13.82
C GLY A 142 5.88 -4.16 -13.19
N ILE A 143 5.43 -3.86 -11.98
CA ILE A 143 5.99 -2.78 -11.16
C ILE A 143 6.93 -3.40 -10.14
N ARG A 144 8.14 -2.85 -10.03
CA ARG A 144 9.14 -3.25 -9.05
C ARG A 144 9.43 -2.09 -8.12
N LEU A 145 9.47 -2.36 -6.82
CA LEU A 145 9.62 -1.33 -5.80
C LEU A 145 10.53 -1.75 -4.64
N THR A 146 10.89 -0.75 -3.84
CA THR A 146 11.58 -0.87 -2.57
C THR A 146 10.71 -0.28 -1.45
N ILE A 147 10.39 -1.08 -0.42
CA ILE A 147 9.42 -0.74 0.64
C ILE A 147 9.77 -1.41 1.99
N PRO A 148 9.56 -0.74 3.15
CA PRO A 148 9.51 0.70 3.29
C PRO A 148 10.89 1.31 3.00
N LEU A 149 10.96 2.60 2.69
CA LEU A 149 12.23 3.32 2.63
C LEU A 149 12.71 3.67 4.02
N ASN A 150 14.00 3.43 4.28
CA ASN A 150 14.66 3.83 5.51
C ASN A 150 15.16 5.29 5.42
N HIS A 151 14.25 6.23 5.13
CA HIS A 151 14.56 7.66 5.06
C HIS A 151 14.06 8.39 6.31
N THR A 152 14.89 9.27 6.86
CA THR A 152 14.47 10.23 7.87
C THR A 152 13.72 11.39 7.20
N LEU A 153 12.80 12.06 7.92
CA LEU A 153 12.09 13.26 7.46
C LEU A 153 13.01 14.35 6.86
N ALA A 154 14.27 14.42 7.29
CA ALA A 154 15.30 15.31 6.74
C ALA A 154 15.80 14.90 5.34
N MET A 155 15.88 13.60 5.03
CA MET A 155 16.24 13.07 3.70
C MET A 155 15.09 13.22 2.68
N LEU A 156 13.88 13.53 3.14
CA LEU A 156 12.69 13.70 2.30
C LEU A 156 12.41 15.16 1.94
N ARG A 157 13.14 16.14 2.49
CA ARG A 157 13.02 17.54 2.03
C ARG A 157 13.42 17.70 0.56
N ASP A 158 14.30 16.81 0.10
CA ASP A 158 14.75 16.69 -1.28
C ASP A 158 14.33 15.33 -1.86
N VAL A 159 13.06 14.92 -1.69
CA VAL A 159 12.55 13.70 -2.36
C VAL A 159 12.90 13.79 -3.86
N PRO A 160 13.80 12.95 -4.39
CA PRO A 160 14.41 13.20 -5.71
C PRO A 160 13.42 13.09 -6.88
N SER A 161 12.23 12.52 -6.65
CA SER A 161 11.26 12.22 -7.69
C SER A 161 9.87 12.03 -7.05
N LYS A 162 9.11 13.11 -6.83
CA LYS A 162 7.72 13.02 -6.36
C LYS A 162 6.77 12.74 -7.53
N PRO A 163 5.67 11.98 -7.34
CA PRO A 163 4.70 11.75 -8.40
C PRO A 163 4.08 13.09 -8.82
N PRO A 164 4.08 13.44 -10.12
CA PRO A 164 3.63 14.74 -10.59
C PRO A 164 2.11 14.94 -10.54
N TRP A 165 1.36 13.90 -10.12
CA TRP A 165 -0.10 13.89 -10.06
C TRP A 165 -0.66 13.96 -8.63
N GLU A 166 0.20 13.98 -7.61
CA GLU A 166 -0.24 14.23 -6.24
C GLU A 166 -0.20 15.74 -5.97
N LEU A 167 -1.24 16.29 -5.34
CA LEU A 167 -1.25 17.65 -4.83
C LEU A 167 -0.60 17.65 -3.43
N TRP A 168 0.54 18.32 -3.30
CA TRP A 168 1.31 18.41 -2.05
C TRP A 168 1.02 19.70 -1.31
#